data_AF-A0A7V9K155-F1
#
_entry.id   AF-A0A7V9K155-F1
#
_cell.length_a   1.000
_cell.length_b   1.000
_cell.length_c   1.000
_cell.angle_alpha   90.00
_cell.angle_beta   90.00
_cell.angle_gamma   90.00
#
_symmetry.space_group_name_H-M   'P 1'
#
loop_
_entity.id
_entity.type
_entity.pdbx_description
1 polymer ?
#
loop_
_entity_poly.entity_id
_entity_poly.type
_entity_poly.pdbx_seq_one_letter_code
_entity_poly.pdbx_strand_id
1 'polypeptide(L)'
;MENEQSYVHDKITVNVGNTERILSAGLGAFLVFNNIGKPSLGKLLTGGYLLYRGATGHCPLYSLAGKDNLPDPVKNINIRTSFLVNKSRDEVYTFWRKLENMPLFMNHLETVKEMDSTRSHWKAKGPAGIGSIEWDAEIVKDEPGRLLGWSSLPGADVENAGKIDFHDAGLNQTKLDVVISYRPPLRNISAGIARLFTPGFEKMIRSDVENFKTYIENIDMPTKETEPGMMH
;
A
#
# COMPACT_ATOMS: atom_id res chain seq x y z
N MET A 1 -25.48 17.35 -48.66
CA MET A 1 -25.18 15.91 -48.63
C MET A 1 -23.71 15.75 -48.93
N GLU A 2 -22.88 15.54 -47.92
CA GLU A 2 -21.65 14.75 -48.03
C GLU A 2 -21.22 14.43 -46.60
N ASN A 3 -21.06 13.14 -46.31
CA ASN A 3 -20.75 12.57 -45.01
C ASN A 3 -19.25 12.74 -44.71
N GLU A 4 -18.88 13.48 -43.66
CA GLU A 4 -17.58 13.28 -43.01
C GLU A 4 -17.74 12.20 -41.93
N GLN A 5 -17.65 10.93 -42.36
CA GLN A 5 -17.34 9.85 -41.43
C GLN A 5 -15.88 9.99 -41.00
N SER A 6 -15.67 10.61 -39.85
CA SER A 6 -14.42 10.57 -39.11
C SER A 6 -14.02 9.11 -38.84
N TYR A 7 -13.00 8.64 -39.55
CA TYR A 7 -12.33 7.37 -39.28
C TYR A 7 -11.73 7.43 -37.87
N VAL A 8 -12.42 6.85 -36.89
CA VAL A 8 -11.81 6.50 -35.60
C VAL A 8 -10.82 5.40 -35.90
N HIS A 9 -9.54 5.76 -36.00
CA HIS A 9 -8.45 4.78 -36.02
C HIS A 9 -8.54 4.02 -34.71
N ASP A 10 -8.99 2.77 -34.78
CA ASP A 10 -9.09 1.87 -33.64
C ASP A 10 -7.67 1.67 -33.10
N LYS A 11 -7.31 2.46 -32.10
CA LYS A 11 -5.98 2.40 -31.50
C LYS A 11 -5.87 1.04 -30.86
N ILE A 12 -4.97 0.21 -31.40
CA ILE A 12 -4.60 -1.09 -30.84
C ILE A 12 -4.43 -0.91 -29.31
N THR A 13 -5.34 -1.52 -28.54
CA THR A 13 -5.36 -1.37 -27.09
C THR A 13 -4.22 -2.17 -26.48
N VAL A 14 -3.33 -1.51 -25.75
CA VAL A 14 -2.23 -2.20 -25.07
C VAL A 14 -2.82 -2.93 -23.87
N ASN A 15 -2.72 -4.26 -23.85
CA ASN A 15 -3.24 -5.12 -22.77
C ASN A 15 -2.18 -6.08 -22.19
N VAL A 16 -0.90 -5.92 -22.59
CA VAL A 16 0.23 -6.71 -22.11
C VAL A 16 1.24 -5.81 -21.38
N GLY A 17 1.58 -6.15 -20.14
CA GLY A 17 2.53 -5.39 -19.32
C GLY A 17 3.98 -5.46 -19.82
N ASN A 18 4.83 -4.53 -19.38
CA ASN A 18 6.20 -4.37 -19.89
C ASN A 18 7.09 -5.63 -19.75
N THR A 19 7.02 -6.34 -18.62
CA THR A 19 7.80 -7.57 -18.41
C THR A 19 7.39 -8.67 -19.39
N GLU A 20 6.08 -8.83 -19.62
CA GLU A 20 5.56 -9.81 -20.59
C GLU A 20 5.94 -9.45 -22.02
N ARG A 21 6.01 -8.15 -22.35
CA ARG A 21 6.46 -7.69 -23.68
C ARG A 21 7.93 -8.01 -23.94
N ILE A 22 8.82 -7.74 -22.98
CA ILE A 22 10.25 -8.05 -23.08
C ILE A 22 10.46 -9.56 -23.18
N LEU A 23 9.78 -10.34 -22.34
CA LEU A 23 9.87 -11.80 -22.37
C LEU A 23 9.33 -12.38 -23.68
N SER A 24 8.21 -11.86 -24.19
CA SER A 24 7.64 -12.27 -25.49
C SER A 24 8.59 -11.92 -26.64
N ALA A 25 9.19 -10.72 -26.64
CA ALA A 25 10.16 -10.32 -27.65
C ALA A 25 11.40 -11.24 -27.62
N GLY A 26 11.95 -11.53 -26.43
CA GLY A 26 13.10 -12.40 -26.26
C GLY A 26 12.84 -13.84 -26.71
N LEU A 27 11.73 -14.45 -26.27
CA LEU A 27 11.34 -15.81 -26.68
C LEU A 27 10.98 -15.88 -28.17
N GLY A 28 10.31 -14.85 -28.70
CA GLY A 28 9.98 -14.76 -30.12
C GLY A 28 11.23 -14.71 -31.00
N ALA A 29 12.20 -13.85 -30.64
CA ALA A 29 13.50 -13.76 -31.32
C ALA A 29 14.27 -15.09 -31.25
N PHE A 30 14.29 -15.74 -30.08
CA PHE A 30 14.93 -17.04 -29.89
C PHE A 30 14.32 -18.12 -30.80
N LEU A 31 12.98 -18.21 -30.88
CA LEU A 31 12.29 -19.20 -31.71
C LEU A 31 12.56 -18.98 -33.20
N VAL A 32 12.59 -17.74 -33.67
CA VAL A 32 12.91 -17.41 -35.07
C VAL A 32 14.37 -17.72 -35.37
N PHE A 33 15.30 -17.34 -34.49
CA PHE A 33 16.74 -17.58 -34.67
C PHE A 33 17.09 -19.07 -34.68
N ASN A 34 16.53 -19.84 -33.74
CA ASN A 34 16.72 -21.30 -33.65
C ASN A 34 16.03 -22.07 -34.80
N ASN A 35 15.37 -21.38 -35.72
CA ASN A 35 14.70 -21.96 -36.88
C ASN A 35 15.52 -21.86 -38.18
N ILE A 36 16.66 -21.15 -38.18
CA ILE A 36 17.46 -20.85 -39.38
C ILE A 36 18.04 -22.12 -40.04
N GLY A 37 18.42 -23.15 -39.27
CA GLY A 37 19.00 -24.38 -39.81
C GLY A 37 18.01 -25.50 -40.14
N LYS A 38 16.82 -25.49 -39.53
CA LYS A 38 15.77 -26.50 -39.72
C LYS A 38 14.39 -25.82 -39.68
N PRO A 39 13.93 -25.27 -40.81
CA PRO A 39 12.77 -24.40 -40.83
C PRO A 39 11.49 -25.18 -40.50
N SER A 40 10.82 -24.76 -39.44
CA SER A 40 9.48 -25.18 -39.06
C SER A 40 8.53 -23.99 -39.14
N LEU A 41 7.45 -24.14 -39.91
CA LEU A 41 6.42 -23.12 -40.05
C LEU A 41 5.76 -22.79 -38.70
N GLY A 42 5.53 -23.80 -37.85
CA GLY A 42 4.96 -23.60 -36.51
C GLY A 42 5.84 -22.72 -35.62
N LYS A 43 7.16 -22.87 -35.67
CA LYS A 43 8.09 -22.02 -34.92
C LYS A 43 8.12 -20.59 -35.44
N LEU A 44 8.02 -20.38 -36.75
CA LEU A 44 7.94 -19.04 -37.34
C LEU A 44 6.65 -18.32 -36.94
N LEU A 45 5.51 -19.02 -36.98
CA LEU A 45 4.22 -18.44 -36.62
C LEU A 45 4.18 -18.07 -35.12
N THR A 46 4.58 -18.99 -34.24
CA THR A 46 4.65 -18.72 -32.80
C THR A 46 5.66 -17.63 -32.47
N GLY A 47 6.85 -17.67 -33.07
CA GLY A 47 7.89 -16.66 -32.88
C GLY A 47 7.47 -15.28 -33.37
N GLY A 48 6.87 -15.20 -34.57
CA GLY A 48 6.32 -13.97 -35.15
C GLY A 48 5.18 -13.39 -34.31
N TYR A 49 4.28 -14.23 -33.79
CA TYR A 49 3.23 -13.80 -32.88
C TYR A 49 3.80 -13.23 -31.57
N LEU A 50 4.80 -13.87 -30.97
CA LEU A 50 5.45 -13.39 -29.75
C LEU A 50 6.20 -12.07 -29.97
N LEU A 51 6.84 -11.90 -31.13
CA LEU A 51 7.46 -10.63 -31.54
C LEU A 51 6.39 -9.53 -31.73
N TYR A 52 5.28 -9.84 -32.40
CA TYR A 52 4.14 -8.93 -32.55
C TYR A 52 3.58 -8.51 -31.18
N ARG A 53 3.36 -9.48 -30.28
CA ARG A 53 2.90 -9.23 -28.90
C ARG A 53 3.88 -8.36 -28.13
N GLY A 54 5.19 -8.60 -28.27
CA GLY A 54 6.24 -7.79 -27.64
C GLY A 54 6.25 -6.35 -28.16
N ALA A 55 6.21 -6.18 -29.48
CA ALA A 55 6.26 -4.88 -30.13
C ALA A 55 5.01 -4.03 -29.86
N THR A 56 3.83 -4.59 -30.11
CA THR A 56 2.54 -3.87 -30.02
C THR A 56 1.97 -3.81 -28.61
N GLY A 57 2.34 -4.75 -27.73
CA GLY A 57 1.74 -4.87 -26.41
C GLY A 57 0.27 -5.32 -26.44
N HIS A 58 -0.22 -5.84 -27.56
CA HIS A 58 -1.58 -6.33 -27.74
C HIS A 58 -1.60 -7.86 -27.88
N CYS A 59 -2.38 -8.51 -27.03
CA CYS A 59 -2.66 -9.94 -27.04
C CYS A 59 -4.15 -10.16 -27.35
N PRO A 60 -4.50 -10.64 -28.56
CA PRO A 60 -5.88 -10.96 -28.92
C PRO A 60 -6.51 -12.00 -27.98
N LEU A 61 -5.70 -12.91 -27.43
CA LEU A 61 -6.16 -13.92 -26.47
C LEU A 61 -6.64 -13.31 -25.16
N TYR A 62 -6.03 -12.21 -24.70
CA TYR A 62 -6.49 -11.47 -23.52
C TYR A 62 -7.76 -10.69 -23.80
N SER A 63 -7.90 -10.12 -25.00
CA SER A 63 -9.13 -9.45 -25.42
C SER A 63 -10.32 -10.43 -25.51
N LEU A 64 -10.09 -11.63 -26.06
CA LEU A 64 -11.08 -12.72 -26.04
C LEU A 64 -11.46 -13.19 -24.62
N ALA A 65 -10.56 -13.00 -23.65
CA ALA A 65 -10.79 -13.28 -22.24
C ALA A 65 -11.34 -12.06 -21.46
N GLY A 66 -11.72 -10.97 -22.15
CA GLY A 66 -12.25 -9.75 -21.53
C GLY A 66 -11.22 -8.92 -20.76
N LYS A 67 -9.92 -9.14 -20.99
CA LYS A 67 -8.81 -8.38 -20.41
C LYS A 67 -8.28 -7.36 -21.42
N ASP A 68 -9.11 -6.38 -21.75
CA ASP A 68 -8.79 -5.35 -22.73
C ASP A 68 -7.89 -4.23 -22.18
N ASN A 69 -7.76 -4.16 -20.85
CA ASN A 69 -6.97 -3.14 -20.16
C ASN A 69 -5.75 -3.74 -19.47
N LEU A 70 -4.68 -2.95 -19.38
CA LEU A 70 -3.58 -3.23 -18.46
C LEU A 70 -4.12 -3.34 -17.02
N PRO A 71 -3.47 -4.14 -16.16
CA PRO A 71 -3.73 -4.06 -14.72
C PRO A 71 -3.60 -2.60 -14.27
N ASP A 72 -4.57 -2.11 -13.49
CA ASP A 72 -4.51 -0.76 -12.95
C ASP A 72 -3.14 -0.53 -12.28
N PRO A 73 -2.47 0.61 -12.55
CA PRO A 73 -1.23 0.92 -11.87
C PRO A 73 -1.49 0.89 -10.36
N VAL A 74 -0.61 0.22 -9.62
CA VAL A 74 -0.73 0.10 -8.18
C VAL A 74 -0.79 1.50 -7.58
N LYS A 75 -1.93 1.86 -6.98
CA LYS A 75 -2.15 3.21 -6.44
C LYS A 75 -1.61 3.33 -5.02
N ASN A 76 -1.07 4.50 -4.71
CA ASN A 76 -0.75 4.89 -3.34
C ASN A 76 -2.03 4.90 -2.50
N ILE A 77 -1.99 4.30 -1.33
CA ILE A 77 -3.06 4.36 -0.35
C ILE A 77 -2.80 5.58 0.53
N ASN A 78 -3.79 6.47 0.63
CA ASN A 78 -3.71 7.66 1.48
C ASN A 78 -4.99 7.77 2.31
N ILE A 79 -4.87 7.51 3.60
CA ILE A 79 -5.95 7.66 4.56
C ILE A 79 -5.79 9.01 5.24
N ARG A 80 -6.86 9.79 5.25
CA ARG A 80 -7.00 11.02 6.03
C ARG A 80 -8.33 10.94 6.74
N THR A 81 -8.32 11.03 8.05
CA THR A 81 -9.53 10.99 8.87
C THR A 81 -9.40 11.92 10.07
N SER A 82 -10.53 12.33 10.61
CA SER A 82 -10.64 13.22 11.74
C SER A 82 -11.79 12.77 12.62
N PHE A 83 -11.56 12.64 13.92
CA PHE A 83 -12.60 12.20 14.85
C PHE A 83 -12.30 12.64 16.29
N LEU A 84 -13.33 12.64 17.12
CA LEU A 84 -13.26 12.97 18.55
C LEU A 84 -13.18 11.71 19.39
N VAL A 85 -12.36 11.72 20.43
CA VAL A 85 -12.28 10.67 21.45
C VAL A 85 -12.49 11.27 22.84
N ASN A 86 -13.22 10.56 23.70
CA ASN A 86 -13.59 10.98 25.05
C ASN A 86 -12.51 10.58 26.08
N LYS A 87 -11.27 10.96 25.79
CA LYS A 87 -10.11 10.84 26.69
C LYS A 87 -9.25 12.09 26.62
N SER A 88 -8.44 12.29 27.66
CA SER A 88 -7.51 13.40 27.72
C SER A 88 -6.44 13.29 26.64
N ARG A 89 -5.96 14.45 26.20
CA ARG A 89 -4.97 14.53 25.11
C ARG A 89 -3.69 13.78 25.44
N ASP A 90 -3.26 13.83 26.70
CA ASP A 90 -2.05 13.19 27.17
C ASP A 90 -2.17 11.66 27.19
N GLU A 91 -3.33 11.12 27.60
CA GLU A 91 -3.60 9.68 27.53
C GLU A 91 -3.57 9.19 26.08
N VAL A 92 -4.29 9.87 25.19
CA VAL A 92 -4.40 9.49 23.79
C VAL A 92 -3.03 9.56 23.10
N TYR A 93 -2.27 10.63 23.34
CA TYR A 93 -0.90 10.75 22.82
C TYR A 93 0.01 9.65 23.37
N THR A 94 -0.02 9.39 24.69
CA THR A 94 0.82 8.36 25.31
C THR A 94 0.53 6.97 24.73
N PHE A 95 -0.74 6.67 24.47
CA PHE A 95 -1.15 5.43 23.83
C PHE A 95 -0.58 5.30 22.41
N TRP A 96 -0.70 6.35 21.58
CA TRP A 96 -0.17 6.34 20.22
C TRP A 96 1.36 6.34 20.17
N ARG A 97 2.01 6.97 21.15
CA ARG A 97 3.47 7.07 21.23
C ARG A 97 4.15 5.72 21.42
N LYS A 98 3.45 4.75 22.04
CA LYS A 98 3.86 3.35 22.11
C LYS A 98 3.34 2.62 20.88
N LEU A 99 4.18 2.51 19.85
CA LEU A 99 3.78 1.98 18.54
C LEU A 99 3.39 0.50 18.58
N GLU A 100 3.85 -0.24 19.59
CA GLU A 100 3.38 -1.62 19.83
C GLU A 100 1.87 -1.72 20.12
N ASN A 101 1.21 -0.61 20.42
CA ASN A 101 -0.24 -0.57 20.58
C ASN A 101 -1.00 -0.54 19.25
N MET A 102 -0.35 -0.22 18.12
CA MET A 102 -1.03 -0.08 16.82
C MET A 102 -1.82 -1.33 16.41
N PRO A 103 -1.28 -2.57 16.54
CA PRO A 103 -2.04 -3.79 16.19
C PRO A 103 -3.27 -4.06 17.06
N LEU A 104 -3.45 -3.36 18.19
CA LEU A 104 -4.60 -3.57 19.08
C LEU A 104 -5.92 -3.07 18.47
N PHE A 105 -5.84 -2.12 17.54
CA PHE A 105 -6.99 -1.55 16.84
C PHE A 105 -6.81 -1.52 15.31
N MET A 106 -5.58 -1.69 14.83
CA MET A 106 -5.28 -1.84 13.40
C MET A 106 -5.11 -3.32 13.01
N ASN A 107 -6.22 -4.00 12.69
CA ASN A 107 -6.25 -5.42 12.38
C ASN A 107 -5.38 -5.84 11.18
N HIS A 108 -5.14 -4.91 10.23
CA HIS A 108 -4.23 -5.14 9.11
C HIS A 108 -2.78 -5.32 9.55
N LEU A 109 -2.39 -4.79 10.72
CA LEU A 109 -1.08 -5.03 11.31
C LEU A 109 -1.07 -6.38 12.03
N GLU A 110 -0.05 -7.18 11.74
CA GLU A 110 0.22 -8.43 12.45
C GLU A 110 1.04 -8.15 13.70
N THR A 111 2.13 -7.40 13.57
CA THR A 111 2.98 -6.99 14.69
C THR A 111 3.61 -5.64 14.45
N VAL A 112 3.79 -4.88 15.52
CA VAL A 112 4.73 -3.75 15.59
C VAL A 112 5.61 -3.99 16.80
N LYS A 113 6.93 -4.00 16.60
CA LYS A 113 7.92 -4.25 17.65
C LYS A 113 8.85 -3.06 17.74
N GLU A 114 8.95 -2.42 18.90
CA GLU A 114 9.91 -1.33 19.11
C GLU A 114 11.32 -1.92 19.22
N MET A 115 12.25 -1.42 18.39
CA MET A 115 13.66 -1.82 18.41
C MET A 115 14.47 -0.92 19.35
N ASP A 116 14.10 0.36 19.40
CA ASP A 116 14.62 1.36 20.31
C ASP A 116 13.57 2.48 20.52
N SER A 117 13.97 3.61 21.13
CA SER A 117 13.07 4.72 21.46
C SER A 117 12.42 5.40 20.25
N THR A 118 12.95 5.19 19.05
CA THR A 118 12.48 5.85 17.82
C THR A 118 12.22 4.88 16.68
N ARG A 119 12.88 3.72 16.65
CA ARG A 119 12.76 2.75 15.56
C ARG A 119 11.93 1.55 15.94
N SER A 120 11.20 1.03 14.96
CA SER A 120 10.28 -0.10 15.12
C SER A 120 10.22 -0.94 13.85
N HIS A 121 10.00 -2.24 14.03
CA HIS A 121 9.78 -3.20 12.94
C HIS A 121 8.29 -3.52 12.83
N TRP A 122 7.74 -3.38 11.64
CA TRP A 122 6.31 -3.51 11.34
C TRP A 122 6.07 -4.66 10.39
N LYS A 123 5.00 -5.41 10.64
CA LYS A 123 4.51 -6.46 9.76
C LYS A 123 3.02 -6.29 9.56
N ALA A 124 2.56 -6.19 8.31
CA ALA A 124 1.15 -6.14 7.95
C ALA A 124 0.72 -7.35 7.13
N LYS A 125 -0.52 -7.78 7.36
CA LYS A 125 -1.17 -8.89 6.67
C LYS A 125 -1.58 -8.43 5.27
N GLY A 126 -1.38 -9.31 4.29
CA GLY A 126 -1.99 -9.14 2.98
C GLY A 126 -3.51 -9.30 3.02
N PRO A 127 -4.24 -8.73 2.04
CA PRO A 127 -5.68 -8.93 1.91
C PRO A 127 -6.03 -10.43 1.87
N ALA A 128 -7.14 -10.79 2.51
CA ALA A 128 -7.61 -12.18 2.65
C ALA A 128 -6.58 -13.15 3.29
N GLY A 129 -5.58 -12.63 4.02
CA GLY A 129 -4.54 -13.43 4.67
C GLY A 129 -3.46 -13.96 3.71
N ILE A 130 -3.43 -13.47 2.47
CA ILE A 130 -2.46 -13.91 1.46
C ILE A 130 -1.22 -13.01 1.52
N GLY A 131 -0.12 -13.56 2.02
CA GLY A 131 1.16 -12.86 2.12
C GLY A 131 1.20 -11.81 3.22
N SER A 132 2.33 -11.11 3.32
CA SER A 132 2.60 -10.07 4.29
C SER A 132 3.60 -9.07 3.72
N ILE A 133 3.58 -7.86 4.25
CA ILE A 133 4.60 -6.83 4.00
C ILE A 133 5.25 -6.44 5.32
N GLU A 134 6.55 -6.22 5.26
CA GLU A 134 7.36 -5.88 6.42
C GLU A 134 8.20 -4.64 6.10
N TRP A 135 8.37 -3.78 7.08
CA TRP A 135 9.23 -2.60 6.98
C TRP A 135 9.72 -2.16 8.35
N ASP A 136 10.87 -1.51 8.36
CA ASP A 136 11.33 -0.76 9.54
C ASP A 136 10.89 0.70 9.41
N ALA A 137 10.50 1.31 10.51
CA ALA A 137 10.09 2.70 10.60
C ALA A 137 10.79 3.44 11.73
N GLU A 138 10.89 4.75 11.59
CA GLU A 138 11.42 5.69 12.58
C GLU A 138 10.39 6.78 12.91
N ILE A 139 10.33 7.18 14.17
CA ILE A 139 9.61 8.37 14.62
C ILE A 139 10.40 9.61 14.17
N VAL A 140 9.81 10.40 13.28
CA VAL A 140 10.40 11.62 12.70
C VAL A 140 9.90 12.90 13.38
N LYS A 141 8.77 12.82 14.10
CA LYS A 141 8.21 13.90 14.91
C LYS A 141 7.64 13.34 16.21
N ASP A 142 8.09 13.91 17.32
CA ASP A 142 7.69 13.49 18.66
C ASP A 142 7.48 14.73 19.53
N GLU A 143 6.24 15.21 19.57
CA GLU A 143 5.85 16.41 20.30
C GLU A 143 4.69 16.09 21.24
N PRO A 144 4.94 15.93 22.55
CA PRO A 144 3.96 15.50 23.54
C PRO A 144 2.63 16.24 23.45
N GLY A 145 1.56 15.46 23.27
CA GLY A 145 0.19 15.95 23.20
C GLY A 145 -0.10 16.85 21.99
N ARG A 146 0.79 16.98 21.00
CA ARG A 146 0.61 17.86 19.85
C ARG A 146 0.75 17.15 18.51
N LEU A 147 1.85 16.43 18.31
CA LEU A 147 2.17 15.81 17.04
C LEU A 147 3.01 14.55 17.25
N LEU A 148 2.57 13.45 16.63
CA LEU A 148 3.38 12.26 16.45
C LEU A 148 3.48 11.99 14.95
N GLY A 149 4.68 11.70 14.45
CA GLY A 149 4.89 11.35 13.05
C GLY A 149 5.99 10.31 12.89
N TRP A 150 5.77 9.38 11.97
CA TRP A 150 6.71 8.31 11.65
C TRP A 150 6.84 8.12 10.14
N SER A 151 7.96 7.54 9.73
CA SER A 151 8.26 7.19 8.34
C SER A 151 9.03 5.88 8.29
N SER A 152 8.80 5.07 7.27
CA SER A 152 9.63 3.91 6.94
C SER A 152 11.07 4.35 6.68
N LEU A 153 12.04 3.51 7.03
CA LEU A 153 13.45 3.74 6.74
C LEU A 153 13.73 3.74 5.23
N PRO A 154 14.80 4.42 4.77
CA PRO A 154 15.20 4.40 3.37
C PRO A 154 15.43 2.99 2.85
N GLY A 155 14.87 2.68 1.67
CA GLY A 155 15.04 1.37 1.03
C GLY A 155 14.04 0.29 1.48
N ALA A 156 13.05 0.63 2.31
CA ALA A 156 11.95 -0.27 2.63
C ALA A 156 11.19 -0.71 1.35
N ASP A 157 10.78 -1.98 1.31
CA ASP A 157 9.98 -2.53 0.22
C ASP A 157 8.60 -1.87 0.12
N VAL A 158 8.10 -1.27 1.20
CA VAL A 158 6.90 -0.45 1.22
C VAL A 158 7.23 0.86 1.91
N GLU A 159 7.02 1.98 1.22
CA GLU A 159 7.11 3.28 1.87
C GLU A 159 5.84 3.49 2.70
N ASN A 160 6.00 3.51 4.01
CA ASN A 160 4.93 3.82 4.95
C ASN A 160 5.24 5.14 5.65
N ALA A 161 4.26 6.00 5.81
CA ALA A 161 4.38 7.17 6.66
C ALA A 161 3.06 7.47 7.33
N GLY A 162 3.11 8.02 8.54
CA GLY A 162 1.92 8.49 9.21
C GLY A 162 2.20 9.68 10.10
N LYS A 163 1.15 10.43 10.38
CA LYS A 163 1.17 11.50 11.37
C LYS A 163 -0.19 11.67 12.02
N ILE A 164 -0.15 12.17 13.24
CA ILE A 164 -1.33 12.43 14.06
C ILE A 164 -1.12 13.76 14.72
N ASP A 165 -2.02 14.69 14.42
CA ASP A 165 -2.13 15.95 15.13
C ASP A 165 -3.18 15.78 16.24
N PHE A 166 -2.81 16.19 17.46
CA PHE A 166 -3.64 16.08 18.66
C PHE A 166 -4.13 17.46 19.07
N HIS A 167 -5.44 17.65 19.10
CA HIS A 167 -6.07 18.92 19.44
C HIS A 167 -6.94 18.77 20.67
N ASP A 168 -6.87 19.76 21.56
CA ASP A 168 -7.84 19.88 22.65
C ASP A 168 -9.23 20.13 22.07
N ALA A 169 -10.23 19.41 22.57
CA ALA A 169 -11.63 19.53 22.14
C ALA A 169 -12.60 19.73 23.32
N GLY A 170 -12.09 20.03 24.52
CA GLY A 170 -12.89 20.25 25.72
C GLY A 170 -12.46 19.34 26.87
N LEU A 171 -13.25 19.37 27.96
CA LEU A 171 -12.92 18.62 29.16
C LEU A 171 -12.88 17.11 28.87
N ASN A 172 -11.71 16.50 29.03
CA ASN A 172 -11.48 15.07 28.79
C ASN A 172 -11.87 14.62 27.37
N GLN A 173 -11.68 15.48 26.37
CA GLN A 173 -11.96 15.16 24.97
C GLN A 173 -10.81 15.64 24.08
N THR A 174 -10.45 14.80 23.10
CA THR A 174 -9.36 15.08 22.15
C THR A 174 -9.87 14.91 20.73
N LYS A 175 -9.57 15.86 19.86
CA LYS A 175 -9.74 15.71 18.41
C LYS A 175 -8.42 15.20 17.82
N LEU A 176 -8.50 14.13 17.04
CA LEU A 176 -7.37 13.59 16.28
C LEU A 176 -7.54 13.91 14.80
N ASP A 177 -6.48 14.39 14.17
CA ASP A 177 -6.34 14.48 12.72
C ASP A 177 -5.26 13.49 12.28
N VAL A 178 -5.67 12.37 11.68
CA VAL A 178 -4.80 11.23 11.33
C VAL A 178 -4.56 11.20 9.83
N VAL A 179 -3.30 11.07 9.43
CA VAL A 179 -2.90 10.81 8.05
C VAL A 179 -1.98 9.60 8.01
N ILE A 180 -2.29 8.61 7.18
CA ILE A 180 -1.45 7.44 6.94
C ILE A 180 -1.35 7.19 5.44
N SER A 181 -0.14 6.96 4.96
CA SER A 181 0.17 6.71 3.57
C SER A 181 0.97 5.42 3.41
N TYR A 182 0.58 4.60 2.43
CA TYR A 182 1.35 3.46 1.95
C TYR A 182 1.61 3.65 0.46
N ARG A 183 2.87 3.53 0.04
CA ARG A 183 3.24 3.52 -1.37
C ARG A 183 3.93 2.20 -1.72
N PRO A 184 3.52 1.55 -2.82
CA PRO A 184 4.27 0.43 -3.35
C PRO A 184 5.68 0.90 -3.77
N PRO A 185 6.68 0.01 -3.76
CA PRO A 185 8.05 0.38 -4.11
C PRO A 185 8.10 0.82 -5.57
N LEU A 186 8.75 1.95 -5.88
CA LEU A 186 8.84 2.43 -7.27
C LEU A 186 9.78 1.57 -8.15
N ARG A 187 10.65 0.79 -7.52
CA ARG A 187 11.68 -0.06 -8.16
C ARG A 187 11.57 -1.45 -7.56
N ASN A 188 11.51 -2.49 -8.39
CA ASN A 188 11.42 -3.90 -7.97
C ASN A 188 10.09 -4.31 -7.30
N ILE A 189 8.95 -3.83 -7.78
CA ILE A 189 7.64 -4.39 -7.37
C ILE A 189 7.60 -5.87 -7.74
N SER A 190 7.71 -6.74 -6.74
CA SER A 190 7.38 -8.15 -6.94
C SER A 190 5.89 -8.25 -7.22
N ALA A 191 5.49 -9.16 -8.12
CA ALA A 191 4.08 -9.38 -8.42
C ALA A 191 3.25 -9.75 -7.17
N GLY A 192 3.90 -10.21 -6.10
CA GLY A 192 3.31 -10.47 -4.79
C GLY A 192 2.86 -9.19 -4.08
N ILE A 193 3.74 -8.20 -3.92
CA ILE A 193 3.45 -6.94 -3.21
C ILE A 193 2.37 -6.14 -3.96
N ALA A 194 2.46 -6.07 -5.30
CA ALA A 194 1.46 -5.36 -6.13
C ALA A 194 0.02 -5.83 -5.86
N ARG A 195 -0.17 -7.13 -5.64
CA ARG A 195 -1.48 -7.75 -5.40
C ARG A 195 -2.07 -7.40 -4.04
N LEU A 196 -1.29 -6.85 -3.12
CA LEU A 196 -1.77 -6.46 -1.78
C LEU A 196 -2.45 -5.11 -1.79
N PHE A 197 -2.01 -4.19 -2.66
CA PHE A 197 -2.53 -2.84 -2.82
C PHE A 197 -3.84 -2.81 -3.61
N THR A 198 -4.88 -3.35 -2.97
CA THR A 198 -6.24 -3.45 -3.52
C THR A 198 -7.16 -2.43 -2.86
N PRO A 199 -8.31 -2.09 -3.48
CA PRO A 199 -9.35 -1.31 -2.81
C PRO A 199 -9.82 -1.92 -1.48
N GLY A 200 -9.78 -3.26 -1.36
CA GLY A 200 -10.11 -3.95 -0.12
C GLY A 200 -9.09 -3.67 1.00
N PHE A 201 -7.79 -3.62 0.67
CA PHE A 201 -6.75 -3.28 1.63
C PHE A 201 -6.84 -1.82 2.09
N GLU A 202 -7.09 -0.88 1.17
CA GLU A 202 -7.37 0.52 1.52
C GLU A 202 -8.56 0.62 2.49
N LYS A 203 -9.67 -0.07 2.20
CA LYS A 203 -10.86 -0.07 3.05
C LYS A 203 -10.57 -0.65 4.44
N MET A 204 -9.77 -1.71 4.52
CA MET A 204 -9.35 -2.31 5.79
C MET A 204 -8.56 -1.31 6.65
N ILE A 205 -7.54 -0.65 6.08
CA ILE A 205 -6.73 0.35 6.79
C ILE A 205 -7.61 1.52 7.26
N ARG A 206 -8.53 2.00 6.40
CA ARG A 206 -9.46 3.08 6.78
C ARG A 206 -10.32 2.69 7.98
N SER A 207 -10.93 1.51 7.93
CA SER A 207 -11.77 0.99 9.02
C SER A 207 -10.98 0.83 10.31
N ASP A 208 -9.74 0.37 10.23
CA ASP A 208 -8.85 0.20 11.37
C ASP A 208 -8.56 1.53 12.08
N VAL A 209 -8.27 2.60 11.33
CA VAL A 209 -8.04 3.92 11.91
C VAL A 209 -9.32 4.47 12.55
N GLU A 210 -10.47 4.26 11.93
CA GLU A 210 -11.78 4.68 12.47
C GLU A 210 -12.17 3.91 13.74
N ASN A 211 -11.77 2.63 13.85
CA ASN A 211 -12.02 1.78 15.01
C ASN A 211 -11.20 2.20 16.25
N PHE A 212 -10.18 3.04 16.10
CA PHE A 212 -9.38 3.54 17.21
C PHE A 212 -10.25 4.17 18.31
N LYS A 213 -11.24 4.99 17.93
CA LYS A 213 -12.16 5.62 18.89
C LYS A 213 -12.84 4.57 19.78
N THR A 214 -13.44 3.57 19.16
CA THR A 214 -14.13 2.50 19.88
C THR A 214 -13.18 1.73 20.79
N TYR A 215 -11.96 1.44 20.32
CA TYR A 215 -10.97 0.75 21.15
C TYR A 215 -10.56 1.58 22.37
N ILE A 216 -10.11 2.82 22.13
CA ILE A 216 -9.51 3.65 23.17
C ILE A 216 -10.53 4.00 24.25
N GLU A 217 -11.79 4.27 23.90
CA GLU A 217 -12.84 4.66 24.85
C GLU A 217 -13.30 3.51 25.76
N ASN A 218 -12.99 2.26 25.41
CA ASN A 218 -13.39 1.07 26.18
C ASN A 218 -12.25 0.47 27.02
N ILE A 219 -11.04 1.06 27.00
CA ILE A 219 -9.95 0.64 27.87
C ILE A 219 -9.75 1.63 29.03
N ASP A 220 -9.54 1.08 30.22
CA ASP A 220 -9.03 1.84 31.34
C ASP A 220 -7.52 1.98 31.16
N MET A 221 -7.04 3.21 31.05
CA MET A 221 -5.60 3.46 31.07
C MET A 221 -5.15 3.50 32.53
N PRO A 222 -4.00 2.91 32.88
CA PRO A 222 -3.42 3.11 34.19
C PRO A 222 -3.23 4.61 34.40
N THR A 223 -3.99 5.17 35.34
CA THR A 223 -3.79 6.54 35.80
C THR A 223 -2.38 6.62 36.37
N LYS A 224 -1.65 7.69 36.03
CA LYS A 224 -0.41 8.01 36.77
C LYS A 224 -0.80 8.08 38.24
N GLU A 225 -0.30 7.16 39.06
CA GLU A 225 -0.45 7.26 40.51
C GLU A 225 0.11 8.63 40.90
N THR A 226 -0.76 9.48 41.44
CA THR A 226 -0.34 10.72 42.08
C THR A 226 0.53 10.30 43.27
N GLU A 227 1.84 10.44 43.15
CA GLU A 227 2.76 10.23 44.28
C GLU A 227 2.20 11.02 45.49
N PRO A 228 1.93 10.36 46.64
CA PRO A 228 1.47 11.06 47.82
C PRO A 228 2.54 12.09 48.19
N GLY A 229 2.16 13.37 48.19
CA GLY A 229 3.08 14.48 48.38
C GLY A 229 4.03 14.24 49.55
N MET A 230 5.33 14.38 49.29
CA MET A 230 6.32 14.59 50.34
C MET A 230 5.96 15.91 51.03
N MET A 231 5.24 15.82 52.15
CA MET A 231 5.27 16.87 53.17
C MET A 231 6.61 16.79 53.88
N HIS A 232 7.44 17.80 53.67
CA HIS A 232 8.48 18.22 54.61
C HIS A 232 8.26 19.68 54.97
#